data_AF-A0A8T6K6M4-F1
#
_entry.id   AF-A0A8T6K6M4-F1
#
_cell.length_a   1.000
_cell.length_b   1.000
_cell.length_c   1.000
_cell.angle_alpha   90.00
_cell.angle_beta   90.00
_cell.angle_gamma   90.00
#
_symmetry.space_group_name_H-M   'P 1'
#
loop_
_entity.id
_entity.type
_entity.pdbx_description
1 polymer ?
#
loop_
_entity_poly.entity_id
_entity_poly.type
_entity_poly.pdbx_seq_one_letter_code
_entity_poly.pdbx_strand_id
1 'polypeptide(L)'
;AAHKTLPLPTRVRVTNLENGRSAELRVNDRGPFVDDRVIDLSYSAARELGVYRRGTARVRVEALEAGGSPAPSSAAGGYAYLQTGAFAYRDNADKLYSRIRQAGISGVYVRRKGNGVYAVWVGPLENGSHTARLRRQLAEIGISRTVRVRGVAPPG
;
A
#
# COMPACT_ATOMS: atom_id res chain seq x y z
N ALA A 1 -10.55 8.81 -8.17
CA ALA A 1 -10.55 7.44 -8.75
C ALA A 1 -10.75 6.44 -7.62
N ALA A 2 -11.24 5.23 -7.93
CA ALA A 2 -11.48 4.18 -6.93
C ALA A 2 -10.57 2.97 -7.15
N HIS A 3 -10.02 2.41 -6.06
CA HIS A 3 -9.20 1.20 -6.12
C HIS A 3 -9.48 0.25 -4.94
N LYS A 4 -9.45 -1.07 -5.20
CA LYS A 4 -9.75 -2.13 -4.23
C LYS A 4 -8.83 -2.07 -3.00
N THR A 5 -7.52 -2.06 -3.23
CA THR A 5 -6.50 -2.28 -2.18
C THR A 5 -5.55 -1.10 -1.91
N LEU A 6 -5.45 -0.11 -2.80
CA LEU A 6 -4.53 1.02 -2.58
C LEU A 6 -4.91 1.79 -1.30
N PRO A 7 -3.90 2.29 -0.55
CA PRO A 7 -4.16 3.24 0.54
C PRO A 7 -4.99 4.42 0.03
N LEU A 8 -5.85 4.99 0.86
CA LEU A 8 -6.57 6.22 0.52
C LEU A 8 -6.15 7.31 1.51
N PRO A 9 -5.87 8.54 1.05
CA PRO A 9 -5.67 8.90 -0.36
C PRO A 9 -4.30 8.44 -0.91
N THR A 10 -4.23 8.04 -2.18
CA THR A 10 -2.95 7.75 -2.88
C THR A 10 -2.90 8.45 -4.24
N ARG A 11 -1.74 8.98 -4.64
CA ARG A 11 -1.52 9.43 -6.01
C ARG A 11 -1.06 8.26 -6.87
N VAL A 12 -1.62 8.14 -8.07
CA VAL A 12 -1.27 7.10 -9.04
C VAL A 12 -1.07 7.71 -10.42
N ARG A 13 -0.18 7.13 -11.21
CA ARG A 13 -0.13 7.28 -12.66
C ARG A 13 -0.88 6.12 -13.25
N VAL A 14 -1.87 6.42 -14.08
CA VAL A 14 -2.55 5.42 -14.89
C VAL A 14 -2.06 5.60 -16.31
N THR A 15 -1.62 4.52 -16.95
CA THR A 15 -1.21 4.51 -18.36
C THR A 15 -2.13 3.58 -19.13
N ASN A 16 -2.78 4.09 -20.17
CA ASN A 16 -3.52 3.26 -21.12
C ASN A 16 -2.53 2.53 -22.03
N LEU A 17 -2.55 1.21 -21.96
CA LEU A 17 -1.61 0.36 -22.69
C LEU A 17 -1.92 0.25 -24.18
N GLU A 18 -3.12 0.64 -24.61
CA GLU A 18 -3.54 0.58 -26.02
C GLU A 18 -3.02 1.78 -26.82
N ASN A 19 -2.83 2.94 -26.19
CA ASN A 19 -2.43 4.17 -26.87
C ASN A 19 -1.24 4.91 -26.23
N GLY A 20 -0.70 4.39 -25.12
CA GLY A 20 0.44 4.96 -24.40
C GLY A 20 0.14 6.24 -23.60
N ARG A 21 -1.09 6.74 -23.60
CA ARG A 21 -1.45 7.96 -22.85
C ARG A 21 -1.46 7.69 -21.35
N SER A 22 -1.04 8.66 -20.57
CA SER A 22 -1.04 8.57 -19.11
C SER A 22 -1.69 9.78 -18.44
N ALA A 23 -2.21 9.55 -17.24
CA ALA A 23 -2.84 10.57 -16.40
C ALA A 23 -2.50 10.31 -14.93
N GLU A 24 -2.23 11.38 -14.17
CA GLU A 24 -1.99 11.29 -12.73
C GLU A 24 -3.28 11.56 -11.95
N LEU A 25 -3.66 10.63 -11.10
CA LEU A 25 -4.95 10.63 -10.41
C LEU A 25 -4.74 10.49 -8.90
N ARG A 26 -5.67 11.07 -8.15
CA ARG A 26 -5.84 10.76 -6.73
C ARG A 26 -6.88 9.65 -6.59
N VAL A 27 -6.48 8.56 -5.94
CA VAL A 27 -7.37 7.53 -5.46
C VAL A 27 -7.88 7.96 -4.10
N ASN A 28 -9.18 8.17 -3.99
CA ASN A 28 -9.86 8.66 -2.80
C ASN A 28 -11.09 7.83 -2.44
N ASP A 29 -11.38 6.78 -3.20
CA ASP A 29 -12.57 5.94 -3.01
C ASP A 29 -12.25 4.43 -3.16
N ARG A 30 -13.18 3.58 -2.71
CA ARG A 30 -13.11 2.11 -2.76
C ARG A 30 -13.87 1.56 -3.96
N GLY A 31 -13.46 0.38 -4.41
CA GLY A 31 -14.00 -0.29 -5.59
C GLY A 31 -12.99 -0.28 -6.74
N PRO A 32 -13.34 -0.72 -7.95
CA PRO A 32 -14.57 -1.44 -8.29
C PRO A 32 -14.66 -2.77 -7.54
N PHE A 33 -15.88 -3.24 -7.23
CA PHE A 33 -16.10 -4.52 -6.53
C PHE A 33 -16.36 -5.70 -7.49
N VAL A 34 -16.14 -5.49 -8.79
CA VAL A 34 -16.17 -6.52 -9.84
C VAL A 34 -14.75 -7.03 -10.10
N ASP A 35 -14.59 -8.34 -10.29
CA ASP A 35 -13.28 -9.01 -10.29
C ASP A 35 -12.34 -8.55 -11.40
N ASP A 36 -12.86 -8.31 -12.61
CA ASP A 36 -12.05 -7.98 -13.78
C ASP A 36 -11.59 -6.51 -13.88
N ARG A 37 -11.85 -5.68 -12.87
CA ARG A 37 -11.49 -4.25 -12.90
C ARG A 37 -10.51 -3.89 -11.78
N VAL A 38 -9.42 -3.25 -12.17
CA VAL A 38 -8.33 -2.82 -11.28
C VAL A 38 -8.53 -1.40 -10.73
N ILE A 39 -9.12 -0.48 -11.51
CA ILE A 39 -9.33 0.91 -11.11
C ILE A 39 -10.56 1.49 -11.82
N ASP A 40 -11.37 2.27 -11.11
CA ASP A 40 -12.43 3.08 -11.71
C ASP A 40 -11.97 4.54 -11.84
N LEU A 41 -12.05 5.03 -13.07
CA LEU A 41 -11.60 6.36 -13.47
C LEU A 41 -12.77 7.34 -13.41
N SER A 42 -12.51 8.59 -13.02
CA SER A 42 -13.48 9.65 -13.25
C SER A 42 -13.64 9.91 -14.75
N TYR A 43 -14.76 10.51 -15.16
CA TYR A 43 -15.00 10.86 -16.56
C TYR A 43 -13.88 11.74 -17.16
N SER A 44 -13.36 12.69 -16.39
CA SER A 44 -12.21 13.53 -16.79
C SER A 44 -10.96 12.70 -17.07
N ALA A 45 -10.59 11.81 -16.15
CA ALA A 45 -9.45 10.91 -16.31
C ALA A 45 -9.62 9.97 -17.51
N ALA A 46 -10.83 9.45 -17.72
CA ALA A 46 -11.15 8.61 -18.86
C ALA A 46 -11.01 9.36 -20.20
N ARG A 47 -11.28 10.68 -20.23
CA ARG A 47 -11.07 11.51 -21.42
C ARG A 47 -9.60 11.74 -21.71
N GLU A 48 -8.80 12.07 -20.69
CA GLU A 48 -7.35 12.25 -20.83
C GLU A 48 -6.65 10.99 -21.34
N LEU A 49 -7.04 9.83 -20.80
CA LEU A 49 -6.52 8.52 -21.21
C LEU A 49 -7.06 8.02 -22.56
N GLY A 50 -8.04 8.72 -23.13
CA GLY A 50 -8.67 8.35 -24.41
C GLY A 50 -9.55 7.10 -24.34
N VAL A 51 -10.08 6.76 -23.17
CA VAL A 51 -10.89 5.54 -22.93
C VAL A 51 -12.39 5.81 -22.82
N TYR A 52 -12.79 7.08 -22.75
CA TYR A 52 -14.18 7.52 -22.53
C TYR A 52 -15.21 7.03 -23.57
N ARG A 53 -14.79 6.73 -24.82
CA ARG A 53 -15.70 6.23 -25.87
C ARG A 53 -15.91 4.72 -25.83
N ARG A 54 -14.89 3.96 -25.39
CA ARG A 54 -14.92 2.49 -25.33
C ARG A 54 -15.46 1.95 -24.01
N GLY A 55 -15.42 2.77 -22.94
CA GLY A 55 -15.93 2.41 -21.61
C GLY A 55 -14.94 1.62 -20.75
N THR A 56 -14.08 0.78 -21.35
CA THR A 56 -13.02 0.03 -20.66
C THR A 56 -11.75 0.00 -21.50
N ALA A 57 -10.58 -0.13 -20.85
CA ALA A 57 -9.31 -0.33 -21.54
C ALA A 57 -8.30 -1.06 -20.64
N ARG A 58 -7.28 -1.66 -21.26
CA ARG A 58 -6.13 -2.19 -20.52
C ARG A 58 -5.26 -1.05 -20.00
N VAL A 59 -5.03 -1.03 -18.69
CA VAL A 59 -4.24 0.02 -18.04
C VAL A 59 -3.16 -0.56 -17.14
N ARG A 60 -2.06 0.18 -17.02
CA ARG A 60 -1.06 0.01 -15.96
C ARG A 60 -1.31 1.09 -14.91
N VAL A 61 -1.36 0.70 -13.63
CA VAL A 61 -1.51 1.62 -12.50
C VAL A 61 -0.22 1.60 -11.69
N GLU A 62 0.41 2.76 -11.52
CA GLU A 62 1.66 2.94 -10.79
C GLU A 62 1.41 3.92 -9.65
N ALA A 63 1.73 3.57 -8.40
CA ALA A 63 1.59 4.50 -7.28
C ALA A 63 2.72 5.54 -7.31
N LEU A 64 2.35 6.82 -7.38
CA LEU A 64 3.25 7.98 -7.45
C LEU A 64 3.46 8.65 -6.08
N GLU A 65 3.61 7.85 -5.03
CA GLU A 65 3.79 8.28 -3.63
C GLU A 65 2.47 8.50 -2.84
N ALA A 66 2.36 7.78 -1.72
CA ALA A 66 1.58 8.22 -0.57
C ALA A 66 2.40 9.37 0.05
N GLY A 67 1.84 10.59 0.08
CA GLY A 67 2.64 11.80 0.29
C GLY A 67 3.61 11.73 1.48
N GLY A 68 4.92 11.82 1.17
CA GLY A 68 5.97 12.00 2.17
C GLY A 68 7.40 11.57 1.78
N SER A 69 7.98 12.15 0.72
CA SER A 69 9.45 12.17 0.44
C SER A 69 10.07 10.86 -0.08
N PRO A 70 11.14 10.95 -0.89
CA PRO A 70 11.44 9.97 -1.93
C PRO A 70 11.68 8.58 -1.34
N ALA A 71 11.27 7.55 -2.09
CA ALA A 71 11.74 6.19 -1.89
C ALA A 71 13.20 6.22 -1.48
N PRO A 72 13.62 5.53 -0.39
CA PRO A 72 15.02 5.55 0.01
C PRO A 72 15.81 5.14 -1.21
N SER A 73 16.61 6.08 -1.72
CA SER A 73 17.54 5.84 -2.79
C SER A 73 18.32 4.60 -2.37
N SER A 74 18.25 3.58 -3.21
CA SER A 74 18.92 2.29 -3.08
C SER A 74 20.43 2.50 -3.14
N ALA A 75 20.99 3.16 -2.13
CA ALA A 75 22.41 3.26 -1.88
C ALA A 75 22.68 2.36 -0.68
N ALA A 76 22.96 1.09 -0.97
CA ALA A 76 23.60 0.10 -0.11
C ALA A 76 22.86 -0.44 1.14
N GLY A 77 21.56 -0.24 1.32
CA GLY A 77 20.81 -0.88 2.42
C GLY A 77 19.32 -0.99 2.13
N GLY A 78 18.83 -2.19 1.80
CA GLY A 78 17.44 -2.43 1.40
C GLY A 78 16.36 -1.97 2.40
N TYR A 79 15.10 -2.10 1.99
CA TYR A 79 13.94 -1.68 2.77
C TYR A 79 13.97 -2.21 4.22
N ALA A 80 13.58 -1.36 5.17
CA ALA A 80 13.39 -1.77 6.56
C ALA A 80 11.91 -1.73 6.94
N TYR A 81 11.49 -2.61 7.84
CA TYR A 81 10.11 -2.73 8.32
C TYR A 81 10.11 -2.84 9.84
N LEU A 82 8.99 -2.48 10.48
CA LEU A 82 8.70 -2.82 11.87
C LEU A 82 7.82 -4.06 11.91
N GLN A 83 8.34 -5.17 12.42
CA GLN A 83 7.48 -6.30 12.79
C GLN A 83 6.73 -5.95 14.07
N THR A 84 5.40 -6.00 14.02
CA THR A 84 4.49 -5.62 15.11
C THR A 84 3.91 -6.83 15.85
N GLY A 85 3.93 -8.00 15.21
CA GLY A 85 3.49 -9.25 15.82
C GLY A 85 3.88 -10.46 14.98
N ALA A 86 3.82 -11.64 15.60
CA ALA A 86 3.91 -12.94 14.93
C ALA A 86 2.98 -13.93 15.63
N PHE A 87 2.17 -14.63 14.86
CA PHE A 87 1.07 -15.46 15.35
C PHE A 87 1.10 -16.84 14.71
N ALA A 88 0.79 -17.89 15.46
CA ALA A 88 0.65 -19.23 14.90
C ALA A 88 -0.55 -19.32 13.92
N TYR A 89 -1.63 -18.61 14.22
CA TYR A 89 -2.87 -18.61 13.44
C TYR A 89 -3.04 -17.34 12.62
N ARG A 90 -3.51 -17.49 11.39
CA ARG A 90 -3.72 -16.39 10.43
C ARG A 90 -4.72 -15.35 10.96
N ASP A 91 -5.83 -15.79 11.53
CA ASP A 91 -6.90 -14.91 12.03
C ASP A 91 -6.40 -13.91 13.08
N ASN A 92 -5.45 -14.32 13.92
CA ASN A 92 -4.86 -13.42 14.91
C ASN A 92 -3.97 -12.34 14.26
N ALA A 93 -3.26 -12.70 13.19
CA ALA A 93 -2.51 -11.75 12.39
C ALA A 93 -3.44 -10.79 11.64
N ASP A 94 -4.57 -11.28 11.10
CA ASP A 94 -5.57 -10.48 10.39
C ASP A 94 -6.31 -9.50 11.33
N LYS A 95 -6.58 -9.90 12.58
CA LYS A 95 -7.08 -9.01 13.64
C LYS A 95 -6.09 -7.88 13.92
N LEU A 96 -4.79 -8.19 14.06
CA LEU A 96 -3.76 -7.18 14.28
C LEU A 96 -3.64 -6.25 13.06
N TYR A 97 -3.62 -6.80 11.85
CA TYR A 97 -3.62 -6.05 10.61
C TYR A 97 -4.78 -5.04 10.58
N SER A 98 -6.00 -5.51 10.83
CA SER A 98 -7.21 -4.68 10.80
C SER A 98 -7.14 -3.56 11.83
N ARG A 99 -6.66 -3.85 13.05
CA ARG A 99 -6.48 -2.85 14.11
C ARG A 99 -5.49 -1.76 13.70
N ILE A 100 -4.34 -2.14 13.14
CA ILE A 100 -3.32 -1.17 12.67
C ILE A 100 -3.90 -0.31 11.54
N ARG A 101 -4.65 -0.89 10.61
CA ARG A 101 -5.27 -0.16 9.50
C ARG A 101 -6.37 0.79 9.97
N GLN A 102 -7.18 0.40 10.95
CA GLN A 102 -8.21 1.25 11.57
C GLN A 102 -7.61 2.44 12.31
N ALA A 103 -6.39 2.32 12.81
CA ALA A 103 -5.63 3.44 13.40
C ALA A 103 -5.08 4.44 12.37
N GLY A 104 -5.41 4.28 11.08
CA GLY A 104 -4.92 5.13 9.99
C GLY A 104 -3.49 4.82 9.56
N ILE A 105 -2.85 3.76 10.08
CA ILE A 105 -1.49 3.38 9.71
C ILE A 105 -1.53 2.59 8.40
N SER A 106 -0.75 3.03 7.41
CA SER A 106 -0.59 2.38 6.11
C SER A 106 0.66 1.52 6.01
N GLY A 107 0.78 0.76 4.91
CA GLY A 107 1.94 -0.10 4.69
C GLY A 107 2.01 -1.29 5.63
N VAL A 108 0.85 -1.89 5.92
CA VAL A 108 0.75 -3.07 6.80
C VAL A 108 0.75 -4.32 5.93
N TYR A 109 1.51 -5.33 6.32
CA TYR A 109 1.65 -6.59 5.58
C TYR A 109 1.52 -7.78 6.51
N VAL A 110 0.87 -8.85 6.06
CA VAL A 110 0.79 -10.14 6.77
C VAL A 110 1.39 -11.22 5.89
N ARG A 111 2.28 -12.06 6.43
CA ARG A 111 2.89 -13.18 5.69
C ARG A 111 3.24 -14.33 6.60
N ARG A 112 3.06 -15.55 6.10
CA ARG A 112 3.56 -16.76 6.72
C ARG A 112 5.08 -16.91 6.50
N LYS A 113 5.83 -17.06 7.58
CA LYS A 113 7.27 -17.35 7.60
C LYS A 113 7.53 -18.85 7.43
N GLY A 114 8.78 -19.21 7.12
CA GLY A 114 9.19 -20.62 6.93
C GLY A 114 8.98 -21.51 8.17
N ASN A 115 8.98 -20.93 9.38
CA ASN A 115 8.66 -21.61 10.62
C ASN A 115 7.14 -21.70 10.91
N GLY A 116 6.29 -21.38 9.93
CA GLY A 116 4.85 -21.57 10.00
C GLY A 116 4.04 -20.44 10.65
N VAL A 117 4.69 -19.43 11.26
CA VAL A 117 3.98 -18.29 11.89
C VAL A 117 3.65 -17.18 10.89
N TYR A 118 2.54 -16.51 11.11
CA TYR A 118 2.10 -15.31 10.39
C TYR A 118 2.65 -14.06 11.09
N ALA A 119 3.60 -13.38 10.46
CA ALA A 119 4.11 -12.13 10.96
C ALA A 119 3.40 -10.93 10.33
N VAL A 120 3.28 -9.86 11.11
CA VAL A 120 2.68 -8.59 10.71
C VAL A 120 3.78 -7.53 10.71
N TRP A 121 3.89 -6.79 9.62
CA TRP A 121 4.88 -5.74 9.44
C TRP A 121 4.24 -4.41 9.07
N VAL A 122 4.92 -3.31 9.41
CA VAL A 122 4.58 -1.94 9.03
C VAL A 122 5.79 -1.28 8.37
N GLY A 123 5.60 -0.70 7.18
CA GLY A 123 6.64 -0.01 6.43
C GLY A 123 6.29 0.15 4.94
N PRO A 124 7.28 0.43 4.07
CA PRO A 124 8.71 0.53 4.37
C PRO A 124 9.04 1.73 5.26
N LEU A 125 10.10 1.61 6.05
CA LEU A 125 10.67 2.69 6.86
C LEU A 125 11.56 3.56 5.97
N GLU A 126 11.21 4.83 5.84
CA GLU A 126 11.95 5.80 5.01
C GLU A 126 13.11 6.43 5.79
N ASN A 127 12.83 6.95 6.98
CA ASN A 127 13.80 7.69 7.80
C ASN A 127 13.53 7.54 9.31
N GLY A 128 14.42 8.09 10.13
CA GLY A 128 14.30 8.03 11.60
C GLY A 128 13.03 8.68 12.14
N SER A 129 12.64 9.85 11.61
CA SER A 129 11.46 10.60 12.03
C SER A 129 10.16 9.88 11.67
N HIS A 130 10.07 9.29 10.48
CA HIS A 130 8.95 8.44 10.07
C HIS A 130 8.86 7.20 10.96
N THR A 131 9.99 6.53 11.23
CA THR A 131 10.04 5.37 12.12
C THR A 131 9.56 5.71 13.54
N ALA A 132 9.99 6.84 14.09
CA ALA A 132 9.58 7.30 15.42
C ALA A 132 8.07 7.63 15.48
N ARG A 133 7.53 8.24 14.42
CA ARG A 133 6.09 8.52 14.30
C ARG A 133 5.28 7.23 14.26
N LEU A 134 5.66 6.26 13.41
CA LEU A 134 5.00 4.95 13.32
C LEU A 134 5.02 4.23 14.67
N ARG A 135 6.16 4.22 15.37
CA ARG A 135 6.26 3.60 16.70
C ARG A 135 5.33 4.23 17.73
N ARG A 136 5.16 5.56 17.71
CA ARG A 136 4.20 6.25 18.60
C ARG A 136 2.76 5.86 18.28
N GLN A 137 2.37 5.91 17.00
CA GLN A 137 1.01 5.53 16.59
C GLN A 137 0.70 4.06 16.90
N LEU A 138 1.68 3.17 16.73
CA LEU A 138 1.55 1.77 17.13
C LEU A 138 1.40 1.62 18.65
N ALA A 139 2.17 2.37 19.44
CA ALA A 139 2.06 2.35 20.89
C ALA A 139 0.69 2.85 21.40
N GLU A 140 0.11 3.88 20.76
CA GLU A 140 -1.23 4.40 21.08
C GLU A 140 -2.33 3.33 20.93
N ILE A 141 -2.14 2.39 20.01
CA ILE A 141 -3.04 1.23 19.85
C ILE A 141 -2.55 -0.02 20.58
N GLY A 142 -1.68 0.13 21.59
CA GLY A 142 -1.23 -0.97 22.44
C GLY A 142 -0.16 -1.89 21.82
N ILE A 143 0.47 -1.48 20.70
CA ILE A 143 1.55 -2.21 20.03
C ILE A 143 2.88 -1.52 20.35
N SER A 144 3.40 -1.76 21.55
CA SER A 144 4.64 -1.14 22.03
C SER A 144 5.91 -1.91 21.62
N ARG A 145 5.80 -3.22 21.39
CA ARG A 145 6.92 -4.09 21.00
C ARG A 145 7.01 -4.19 19.48
N THR A 146 8.02 -3.52 18.91
CA THR A 146 8.32 -3.60 17.48
C THR A 146 9.77 -3.97 17.24
N VAL A 147 10.02 -4.86 16.28
CA VAL A 147 11.38 -5.25 15.87
C VAL A 147 11.65 -4.68 14.49
N ARG A 148 12.74 -3.93 14.34
CA ARG A 148 13.18 -3.45 13.02
C ARG A 148 13.83 -4.61 12.26
N VAL A 149 13.34 -4.90 11.07
CA VAL A 149 13.86 -5.96 10.19
C VAL A 149 14.33 -5.32 8.88
N ARG A 150 15.52 -5.67 8.41
CA ARG A 150 16.04 -5.29 7.07
C ARG A 150 15.73 -6.43 6.09
N GLY A 151 15.26 -6.13 4.88
CA GLY A 151 15.04 -7.18 3.87
C GLY A 151 14.18 -6.76 2.68
N VAL A 152 14.03 -7.70 1.74
CA VAL A 152 13.19 -7.56 0.55
C VAL A 152 11.74 -7.29 0.98
N ALA A 153 11.09 -6.31 0.34
CA ALA A 153 9.70 -5.97 0.60
C ALA A 153 8.82 -7.24 0.64
N PRO A 154 7.85 -7.35 1.57
CA PRO A 154 6.90 -8.44 1.52
C PRO A 154 6.17 -8.37 0.17
N PRO A 155 6.24 -9.41 -0.69
CA PRO A 155 5.50 -9.43 -1.94
C PRO A 155 4.00 -9.33 -1.63
N GLY A 156 3.31 -8.48 -2.40
CA GLY A 156 1.90 -8.14 -2.25
C GLY A 156 0.95 -9.29 -2.50
#